data_AF-A0A8D8BKC1-F1
#
_entry.id   AF-A0A8D8BKC1-F1
#
_cell.length_a   1.000
_cell.length_b   1.000
_cell.length_c   1.000
_cell.angle_alpha   90.00
_cell.angle_beta   90.00
_cell.angle_gamma   90.00
#
_symmetry.space_group_name_H-M   'P 1'
#
loop_
_entity.id
_entity.type
_entity.pdbx_description
1 polymer ?
#
loop_
_entity_poly.entity_id
_entity_poly.type
_entity_poly.pdbx_seq_one_letter_code
_entity_poly.pdbx_strand_id
1 'polypeptide(L)'
;MQARKNILQEDQSDRNLECAGFSTVPEHLQSSTSDLVEWSDLDITAAVASFFFGGIESTTTMLCFTVYEVSLLPEVQAKLHAEIDYVQNNLEDNKLTYESIQKMKYLDMVVSETLRLWPPIGLTNRKCTKDYIMKNNDGTQVTLTKGDIIQLPIESIHRDSRFFPEPMRFDPERFSDENCHLLNQDAYMPFGLGPRNCVGSRLALMQAKC
;
A
#
# COMPACT_ATOMS: atom_id res chain seq x y z
N MET A 1 -6.76 16.91 18.51
CA MET A 1 -7.39 17.02 19.86
C MET A 1 -8.26 15.80 20.24
N GLN A 2 -8.47 14.82 19.35
CA GLN A 2 -9.21 13.56 19.62
C GLN A 2 -8.31 12.36 19.97
N ALA A 3 -7.05 12.36 19.53
CA ALA A 3 -6.05 11.32 19.87
C ALA A 3 -5.80 11.18 21.39
N ARG A 4 -6.06 12.23 22.17
CA ARG A 4 -5.90 12.21 23.64
C ARG A 4 -7.10 11.60 24.37
N LYS A 5 -8.21 11.34 23.66
CA LYS A 5 -9.48 10.86 24.25
C LYS A 5 -9.79 9.40 23.90
N ASN A 6 -8.96 8.72 23.11
CA ASN A 6 -9.16 7.32 22.69
C ASN A 6 -10.56 7.03 22.10
N ILE A 7 -11.18 8.04 21.48
CA ILE A 7 -12.43 7.92 20.75
C ILE A 7 -12.08 8.21 19.28
N LEU A 8 -11.79 7.17 18.52
CA LEU A 8 -11.80 7.22 17.07
C LEU A 8 -13.24 6.90 16.64
N GLN A 9 -13.98 7.91 16.19
CA GLN A 9 -15.22 7.66 15.47
C GLN A 9 -14.83 7.40 14.01
N GLU A 10 -15.27 6.28 13.45
CA GLU A 10 -15.20 6.06 12.00
C GLU A 10 -16.07 7.11 11.31
N ASP A 11 -15.45 7.99 10.54
CA ASP A 11 -16.16 9.00 9.77
C ASP A 11 -16.83 8.34 8.55
N GLN A 12 -18.12 8.61 8.34
CA GLN A 12 -18.89 7.99 7.25
C GLN A 12 -18.43 8.46 5.86
N SER A 13 -17.56 9.47 5.77
CA SER A 13 -16.89 9.90 4.54
C SER A 13 -16.02 8.82 3.91
N ASP A 14 -15.50 7.87 4.70
CA ASP A 14 -14.58 6.83 4.22
C ASP A 14 -15.26 5.80 3.31
N ARG A 15 -16.60 5.66 3.35
CA ARG A 15 -17.32 4.74 2.45
C ARG A 15 -17.43 5.22 1.01
N ASN A 16 -17.36 6.53 0.77
CA ASN A 16 -17.37 7.09 -0.59
C ASN A 16 -15.98 7.06 -1.25
N LEU A 17 -14.98 6.54 -0.54
CA LEU A 17 -13.57 6.44 -0.95
C LEU A 17 -13.15 4.98 -1.21
N GLU A 18 -14.08 4.04 -1.41
CA GLU A 18 -13.74 2.61 -1.61
C GLU A 18 -12.73 2.36 -2.75
N CYS A 19 -12.64 3.24 -3.75
CA CYS A 19 -11.58 3.21 -4.77
C CYS A 19 -10.38 4.15 -4.50
N ALA A 20 -10.50 5.13 -3.59
CA ALA A 20 -9.39 6.01 -3.22
C ALA A 20 -8.57 5.33 -2.12
N GLY A 21 -7.41 4.79 -2.50
CA GLY A 21 -6.57 4.02 -1.60
C GLY A 21 -6.67 2.51 -1.81
N PHE A 22 -6.82 2.05 -3.06
CA PHE A 22 -6.70 0.64 -3.43
C PHE A 22 -5.47 -0.06 -2.82
N SER A 23 -4.35 0.66 -2.71
CA SER A 23 -3.12 0.14 -2.10
C SER A 23 -3.07 0.30 -0.58
N THR A 24 -4.01 1.01 0.07
CA THR A 24 -4.04 1.08 1.54
C THR A 24 -4.39 -0.28 2.12
N VAL A 25 -3.75 -0.62 3.24
CA VAL A 25 -4.02 -1.88 3.92
C VAL A 25 -4.93 -1.64 5.12
N PRO A 26 -5.87 -2.57 5.43
CA PRO A 26 -6.77 -2.41 6.56
C PRO A 26 -6.00 -2.43 7.89
N GLU A 27 -6.37 -1.56 8.82
CA GLU A 27 -5.80 -1.54 10.15
C GLU A 27 -6.43 -2.63 11.02
N HIS A 28 -5.61 -3.53 11.55
CA HIS A 28 -6.06 -4.57 12.47
C HIS A 28 -5.95 -4.08 13.91
N LEU A 29 -7.00 -3.43 14.41
CA LEU A 29 -7.12 -3.04 15.82
C LEU A 29 -7.28 -4.29 16.69
N GLN A 30 -6.27 -4.60 17.50
CA GLN A 30 -6.43 -5.57 18.59
C GLN A 30 -7.17 -4.90 19.76
N SER A 31 -8.07 -5.65 20.42
CA SER A 31 -8.77 -5.18 21.62
C SER A 31 -7.75 -4.72 22.66
N SER A 32 -7.90 -3.51 23.17
CA SER A 32 -7.02 -2.93 24.18
C SER A 32 -6.84 -3.90 25.35
N THR A 33 -5.60 -4.32 25.60
CA THR A 33 -5.23 -4.91 26.89
C THR A 33 -5.49 -3.87 27.97
N SER A 34 -6.04 -4.28 29.12
CA SER A 34 -6.39 -3.41 30.25
C SER A 34 -5.20 -2.69 30.87
N ASP A 35 -3.98 -3.07 30.49
CA ASP A 35 -2.75 -2.60 31.09
C ASP A 35 -2.21 -1.43 30.27
N LEU A 36 -2.08 -0.27 30.91
CA LEU A 36 -1.37 0.87 30.34
C LEU A 36 0.08 0.44 30.08
N VAL A 37 0.45 0.34 28.81
CA VAL A 37 1.85 0.08 28.43
C VAL A 37 2.67 1.31 28.81
N GLU A 38 3.53 1.18 29.81
CA GLU A 38 4.55 2.20 30.11
C GLU A 38 5.66 2.12 29.05
N TRP A 39 5.81 3.18 28.27
CA TRP A 39 6.85 3.28 27.24
C TRP A 39 8.12 3.86 27.85
N SER A 40 9.23 3.14 27.74
CA SER A 40 10.54 3.70 28.10
C SER A 40 11.06 4.63 26.99
N ASP A 41 12.04 5.48 27.32
CA ASP A 41 12.74 6.31 26.33
C ASP A 41 13.37 5.48 25.21
N LEU A 42 13.83 4.26 25.53
CA LEU A 42 14.38 3.33 24.55
C LEU A 42 13.31 2.83 23.58
N ASP A 43 12.12 2.48 24.09
CA ASP A 43 11.00 2.02 23.24
C ASP A 43 10.54 3.13 22.28
N ILE A 44 10.44 4.36 22.79
CA ILE A 44 10.08 5.54 21.99
C ILE A 44 11.16 5.79 20.92
N THR A 45 12.43 5.77 21.32
CA THR A 45 13.55 5.98 20.38
C THR A 45 13.59 4.90 19.30
N ALA A 46 13.39 3.63 19.68
CA ALA A 46 13.34 2.51 18.75
C ALA A 46 12.16 2.61 17.78
N ALA A 47 10.98 3.03 18.25
CA ALA A 47 9.81 3.26 17.40
C ALA A 47 10.06 4.39 16.39
N VAL A 48 10.62 5.53 16.85
CA VAL A 48 10.97 6.67 15.98
C VAL A 48 11.98 6.25 14.90
N ALA A 49 13.04 5.55 15.30
CA ALA A 49 14.03 5.04 14.34
C ALA A 49 13.39 4.07 13.33
N SER A 50 12.50 3.18 13.79
CA SER A 50 11.78 2.24 12.93
C SER A 50 10.90 2.96 11.90
N PHE A 51 10.18 4.01 12.30
CA PHE A 51 9.38 4.81 11.38
C PHE A 51 10.23 5.60 10.38
N PHE A 52 11.37 6.13 10.82
CA PHE A 52 12.29 6.85 9.96
C PHE A 52 12.83 5.97 8.83
N PHE A 53 13.36 4.79 9.17
CA PHE A 53 13.86 3.85 8.14
C PHE A 53 12.74 3.26 7.30
N GLY A 54 11.63 2.86 7.93
CA GLY A 54 10.49 2.27 7.23
C GLY A 54 9.82 3.21 6.24
N GLY A 55 9.83 4.52 6.50
CA GLY A 55 9.15 5.53 5.68
C GLY A 55 10.02 6.19 4.60
N ILE A 56 11.33 6.33 4.79
CA ILE A 56 12.17 7.10 3.87
C ILE A 56 12.58 6.28 2.65
N GLU A 57 13.24 5.15 2.86
CA GLU A 57 13.84 4.38 1.77
C GLU A 57 12.75 3.84 0.83
N SER A 58 11.70 3.24 1.40
CA SER A 58 10.57 2.68 0.65
C SER A 58 9.86 3.72 -0.24
N THR A 59 9.50 4.87 0.34
CA THR A 59 8.82 5.96 -0.38
C THR A 59 9.72 6.59 -1.44
N THR A 60 11.01 6.78 -1.13
CA THR A 60 11.97 7.33 -2.10
C THR A 60 12.13 6.40 -3.29
N THR A 61 12.30 5.09 -3.07
CA THR A 61 12.40 4.10 -4.15
C THR A 61 11.14 4.11 -5.02
N MET A 62 9.96 4.11 -4.40
CA MET A 62 8.69 4.21 -5.13
C MET A 62 8.65 5.47 -6.01
N LEU A 63 8.94 6.66 -5.45
CA LEU A 63 8.95 7.91 -6.20
C LEU A 63 9.94 7.89 -7.38
N CYS A 64 11.15 7.36 -7.17
CA CYS A 64 12.14 7.22 -8.24
C CYS A 64 11.63 6.38 -9.40
N PHE A 65 11.01 5.23 -9.13
CA PHE A 65 10.45 4.37 -10.18
C PHE A 65 9.20 4.96 -10.81
N THR A 66 8.36 5.69 -10.07
CA THR A 66 7.23 6.42 -10.65
C THR A 66 7.73 7.44 -11.67
N VAL A 67 8.70 8.28 -11.32
CA VAL A 67 9.27 9.27 -12.24
C VAL A 67 9.94 8.59 -13.43
N TYR A 68 10.66 7.49 -13.21
CA TYR A 68 11.27 6.71 -14.28
C TYR A 68 10.23 6.23 -15.30
N GLU A 69 9.18 5.52 -14.86
CA GLU A 69 8.15 4.97 -15.75
C GLU A 69 7.37 6.08 -16.48
N VAL A 70 6.99 7.14 -15.77
CA VAL A 70 6.30 8.28 -16.37
C VAL A 70 7.17 8.98 -17.42
N SER A 71 8.48 9.09 -17.20
CA SER A 71 9.40 9.71 -18.16
C SER A 71 9.55 8.92 -19.47
N LEU A 72 9.27 7.61 -19.45
CA LEU A 72 9.35 6.74 -20.63
C LEU A 72 8.02 6.63 -21.39
N LEU A 73 6.91 7.10 -20.79
CA LEU A 73 5.55 6.93 -21.31
C LEU A 73 4.85 8.28 -21.49
N PRO A 74 5.05 8.95 -22.65
CA PRO A 74 4.46 10.26 -22.91
C PRO A 74 2.93 10.31 -22.76
N GLU A 75 2.21 9.23 -23.11
CA GLU A 75 0.76 9.19 -22.91
C GLU A 75 0.36 9.22 -21.43
N VAL A 76 1.09 8.52 -20.56
CA VAL A 76 0.84 8.46 -19.12
C VAL A 76 1.19 9.81 -18.52
N GLN A 77 2.33 10.37 -18.89
CA GLN A 77 2.76 11.69 -18.46
C GLN A 77 1.73 12.77 -18.83
N ALA A 78 1.23 12.77 -20.06
CA ALA A 78 0.25 13.76 -20.52
C ALA A 78 -1.08 13.66 -19.75
N LYS A 79 -1.59 12.44 -19.53
CA LYS A 79 -2.80 12.21 -18.72
C LYS A 79 -2.61 12.68 -17.27
N LEU A 80 -1.47 12.33 -16.67
CA LEU A 80 -1.15 12.72 -15.30
C LEU A 80 -1.02 14.23 -15.14
N HIS A 81 -0.32 14.90 -16.06
CA HIS A 81 -0.23 16.35 -16.08
C HIS A 81 -1.61 17.01 -16.22
N ALA A 82 -2.46 16.49 -17.11
CA ALA A 82 -3.81 17.02 -17.28
C ALA A 82 -4.67 16.91 -16.01
N GLU A 83 -4.56 15.81 -15.25
CA GLU A 83 -5.22 15.67 -13.95
C GLU A 83 -4.68 16.68 -12.93
N ILE A 84 -3.35 16.82 -12.84
CA ILE A 84 -2.71 17.77 -11.92
C ILE A 84 -3.12 19.21 -12.25
N ASP A 85 -3.09 19.59 -13.53
CA ASP A 85 -3.52 20.92 -13.99
C ASP A 85 -5.02 21.15 -13.68
N TYR A 86 -5.86 20.13 -13.87
CA TYR A 86 -7.27 20.21 -13.52
C TYR A 86 -7.46 20.48 -12.02
N VAL A 87 -6.80 19.70 -11.15
CA VAL A 87 -6.92 19.90 -9.69
C VAL A 87 -6.38 21.26 -9.28
N GLN A 88 -5.22 21.66 -9.80
CA GLN A 88 -4.59 22.96 -9.53
C GLN A 88 -5.53 24.14 -9.85
N ASN A 89 -6.21 24.08 -10.99
CA ASN A 89 -7.16 25.13 -11.42
C ASN A 89 -8.46 25.15 -10.62
N ASN A 90 -8.76 24.10 -9.86
CA ASN A 90 -9.97 23.98 -9.02
C ASN A 90 -9.65 24.09 -7.52
N LEU A 91 -8.42 24.50 -7.14
CA LEU A 91 -8.07 24.73 -5.75
C LEU A 91 -8.77 25.99 -5.20
N GLU A 92 -9.52 25.82 -4.12
CA GLU A 92 -10.04 26.95 -3.34
C GLU A 92 -8.86 27.69 -2.66
N ASP A 93 -8.84 29.02 -2.75
CA ASP A 93 -7.78 29.88 -2.21
C ASP A 93 -6.34 29.54 -2.64
N ASN A 94 -6.15 28.83 -3.76
CA ASN A 94 -4.85 28.29 -4.21
C ASN A 94 -4.15 27.42 -3.14
N LYS A 95 -4.91 26.74 -2.27
CA LYS A 95 -4.34 25.87 -1.23
C LYS A 95 -4.55 24.41 -1.59
N LEU A 96 -3.44 23.66 -1.61
CA LEU A 96 -3.50 22.21 -1.67
C LEU A 96 -3.99 21.66 -0.33
N THR A 97 -5.12 20.96 -0.34
CA THR A 97 -5.66 20.28 0.83
C THR A 97 -5.56 18.76 0.68
N TYR A 98 -5.70 18.04 1.79
CA TYR A 98 -5.72 16.59 1.79
C TYR A 98 -6.82 16.04 0.88
N GLU A 99 -8.01 16.65 0.90
CA GLU A 99 -9.15 16.27 0.08
C GLU A 99 -8.89 16.49 -1.41
N SER A 100 -8.17 17.56 -1.78
CA SER A 100 -7.76 17.80 -3.16
C SER A 100 -6.81 16.73 -3.67
N ILE A 101 -5.85 16.30 -2.83
CA ILE A 101 -4.92 15.22 -3.16
C ILE A 101 -5.68 13.88 -3.31
N GLN A 102 -6.63 13.58 -2.44
CA GLN A 102 -7.42 12.34 -2.51
C GLN A 102 -8.27 12.24 -3.79
N LYS A 103 -8.55 13.36 -4.48
CA LYS A 103 -9.32 13.36 -5.74
C LYS A 103 -8.48 13.04 -6.99
N MET A 104 -7.15 13.01 -6.90
CA MET A 104 -6.25 12.68 -8.02
C MET A 104 -6.21 11.16 -8.24
N LYS A 105 -7.21 10.64 -8.97
CA LYS A 105 -7.41 9.20 -9.18
C LYS A 105 -6.39 8.62 -10.14
N TYR A 106 -6.04 9.32 -11.22
CA TYR A 106 -5.06 8.83 -12.18
C TYR A 106 -3.67 8.76 -11.56
N LEU A 107 -3.33 9.73 -10.70
CA LEU A 107 -2.12 9.64 -9.87
C LEU A 107 -2.15 8.42 -8.93
N ASP A 108 -3.28 8.08 -8.32
CA ASP A 108 -3.42 6.84 -7.53
C ASP A 108 -3.15 5.60 -8.37
N MET A 109 -3.67 5.57 -9.60
CA MET A 109 -3.46 4.47 -10.54
C MET A 109 -1.98 4.32 -10.92
N VAL A 110 -1.32 5.44 -11.20
CA VAL A 110 0.12 5.48 -11.52
C VAL A 110 0.95 4.96 -10.34
N VAL A 111 0.69 5.46 -9.13
CA VAL A 111 1.40 5.00 -7.91
C VAL A 111 1.13 3.51 -7.65
N SER A 112 -0.11 3.07 -7.83
CA SER A 112 -0.49 1.66 -7.62
C SER A 112 0.24 0.73 -8.59
N GLU A 113 0.37 1.13 -9.86
CA GLU A 113 1.11 0.38 -10.88
C GLU A 113 2.62 0.43 -10.66
N THR A 114 3.17 1.55 -10.19
CA THR A 114 4.58 1.59 -9.75
C THR A 114 4.81 0.59 -8.62
N LEU A 115 3.96 0.57 -7.60
CA LEU A 115 4.09 -0.35 -6.48
C LEU A 115 3.90 -1.82 -6.87
N ARG A 116 3.15 -2.10 -7.94
CA ARG A 116 3.04 -3.45 -8.52
C ARG A 116 4.32 -3.85 -9.24
N LEU A 117 4.79 -3.02 -10.16
CA LEU A 117 5.91 -3.39 -11.02
C LEU A 117 7.25 -3.31 -10.29
N TRP A 118 7.38 -2.36 -9.37
CA TRP A 118 8.59 -2.02 -8.61
C TRP A 118 8.32 -1.93 -7.11
N PRO A 119 7.90 -3.02 -6.44
CA PRO A 119 7.67 -3.00 -5.00
C PRO A 119 9.01 -2.74 -4.27
N PRO A 120 9.10 -1.72 -3.39
CA PRO A 120 10.34 -1.45 -2.65
C PRO A 120 10.80 -2.63 -1.79
N ILE A 121 9.85 -3.46 -1.34
CA ILE A 121 10.12 -4.72 -0.63
C ILE A 121 9.59 -5.88 -1.49
N GLY A 122 10.47 -6.50 -2.27
CA GLY A 122 10.12 -7.60 -3.19
C GLY A 122 9.93 -8.97 -2.53
N LEU A 123 10.30 -9.13 -1.25
CA LEU A 123 10.23 -10.40 -0.51
C LEU A 123 9.83 -10.14 0.94
N THR A 124 8.86 -10.89 1.46
CA THR A 124 8.51 -10.89 2.89
C THR A 124 8.55 -12.31 3.45
N ASN A 125 8.74 -12.43 4.77
CA ASN A 125 8.86 -13.73 5.43
C ASN A 125 7.73 -13.94 6.45
N ARG A 126 7.36 -15.20 6.68
CA ARG A 126 6.52 -15.64 7.79
C ARG A 126 7.24 -16.78 8.52
N LYS A 127 7.09 -16.84 9.84
CA LYS A 127 7.62 -17.95 10.65
C LYS A 127 6.47 -18.84 11.11
N CYS A 128 6.58 -20.13 10.84
CA CYS A 128 5.63 -21.11 11.32
C CYS A 128 5.74 -21.25 12.85
N THR A 129 4.68 -20.91 13.58
CA THR A 129 4.68 -20.89 15.06
C THR A 129 4.23 -22.21 15.68
N LYS A 130 3.58 -23.07 14.90
CA LYS A 130 3.08 -24.40 15.26
C LYS A 130 3.01 -25.27 14.01
N ASP A 131 3.14 -26.58 14.16
CA ASP A 131 2.99 -27.50 13.03
C ASP A 131 1.64 -27.29 12.35
N TYR A 132 1.66 -27.16 11.02
CA TYR A 132 0.50 -26.77 10.23
C TYR A 132 0.51 -27.47 8.89
N ILE A 133 -0.62 -28.04 8.49
CA ILE A 133 -0.80 -28.62 7.16
C ILE A 133 -1.53 -27.60 6.30
N MET A 134 -0.80 -26.96 5.40
CA MET A 134 -1.36 -26.07 4.40
C MET A 134 -2.00 -26.91 3.30
N LYS A 135 -3.29 -26.70 3.02
CA LYS A 135 -4.02 -27.36 1.94
C LYS A 135 -4.32 -26.34 0.85
N ASN A 136 -3.95 -26.65 -0.38
CA ASN A 136 -4.24 -25.85 -1.54
C ASN A 136 -5.56 -26.29 -2.18
N ASN A 137 -6.15 -25.44 -3.03
CA ASN A 137 -7.46 -25.67 -3.65
C ASN A 137 -7.48 -26.87 -4.61
N ASP A 138 -6.32 -27.26 -5.14
CA ASP A 138 -6.12 -28.44 -5.99
C ASP A 138 -5.99 -29.76 -5.19
N GLY A 139 -6.08 -29.70 -3.85
CA GLY A 139 -5.93 -30.85 -2.97
C GLY A 139 -4.48 -31.14 -2.55
N THR A 140 -3.50 -30.41 -3.10
CA THR A 140 -2.09 -30.53 -2.69
C THR A 140 -1.92 -30.09 -1.24
N GLN A 141 -1.11 -30.80 -0.48
CA GLN A 141 -0.84 -30.49 0.93
C GLN A 141 0.65 -30.29 1.17
N VAL A 142 0.98 -29.25 1.93
CA VAL A 142 2.34 -28.94 2.37
C VAL A 142 2.34 -28.92 3.89
N THR A 143 3.14 -29.79 4.49
CA THR A 143 3.36 -29.79 5.94
C THR A 143 4.42 -28.75 6.28
N LEU A 144 4.07 -27.82 7.15
CA LEU A 144 4.95 -26.80 7.71
C LEU A 144 5.24 -27.17 9.16
N THR A 145 6.51 -27.34 9.48
CA THR A 145 6.98 -27.59 10.84
C THR A 145 7.17 -26.29 11.60
N LYS A 146 6.95 -26.31 12.91
CA LYS A 146 7.26 -25.18 13.78
C LYS A 146 8.71 -24.76 13.60
N GLY A 147 8.93 -23.48 13.31
CA GLY A 147 10.24 -22.90 13.06
C GLY A 147 10.55 -22.64 11.60
N ASP A 148 9.82 -23.27 10.67
CA ASP A 148 9.99 -23.05 9.23
C ASP A 148 9.81 -21.57 8.88
N ILE A 149 10.67 -21.08 8.00
CA ILE A 149 10.57 -19.74 7.43
C ILE A 149 9.98 -19.87 6.02
N ILE A 150 8.82 -19.26 5.83
CA ILE A 150 8.11 -19.21 4.56
C ILE A 150 8.43 -17.86 3.93
N GLN A 151 9.00 -17.87 2.73
CA GLN A 151 9.28 -16.66 1.97
C GLN A 151 8.17 -16.45 0.94
N LEU A 152 7.66 -15.23 0.90
CA LEU A 152 6.60 -14.80 -0.01
C LEU A 152 7.22 -13.83 -1.02
N PRO A 153 7.44 -14.26 -2.28
CA PRO A 153 8.09 -13.44 -3.30
C PRO A 153 7.09 -12.46 -3.93
N ILE A 154 6.88 -11.33 -3.26
CA ILE A 154 5.95 -10.27 -3.66
C ILE A 154 6.20 -9.84 -5.10
N GLU A 155 7.45 -9.50 -5.44
CA GLU A 155 7.82 -9.05 -6.78
C GLU A 155 7.49 -10.08 -7.87
N SER A 156 7.73 -11.37 -7.59
CA SER A 156 7.41 -12.44 -8.54
C SER A 156 5.91 -12.64 -8.71
N ILE A 157 5.13 -12.54 -7.63
CA ILE A 157 3.66 -12.62 -7.68
C ILE A 157 3.09 -11.44 -8.47
N HIS A 158 3.61 -10.23 -8.23
CA HIS A 158 3.17 -9.01 -8.92
C HIS A 158 3.49 -9.02 -10.41
N ARG A 159 4.49 -9.79 -10.82
CA ARG A 159 4.91 -9.97 -12.24
C ARG A 159 4.45 -11.30 -12.83
N ASP A 160 3.54 -12.01 -12.16
CA ASP A 160 3.00 -13.27 -12.66
C ASP A 160 1.83 -13.02 -13.61
N SER A 161 1.93 -13.54 -14.84
CA SER A 161 0.90 -13.37 -15.87
C SER A 161 -0.44 -14.05 -15.54
N ARG A 162 -0.46 -14.97 -14.56
CA ARG A 162 -1.69 -15.57 -14.03
C ARG A 162 -2.56 -14.56 -13.29
N PHE A 163 -1.96 -13.52 -12.70
CA PHE A 163 -2.65 -12.48 -11.94
C PHE A 163 -2.68 -11.15 -12.68
N PHE A 164 -1.63 -10.84 -13.46
CA PHE A 164 -1.48 -9.57 -14.17
C PHE A 164 -1.14 -9.81 -15.65
N PRO A 165 -2.12 -9.74 -16.57
CA PRO A 165 -1.87 -9.92 -18.02
C PRO A 165 -0.84 -8.91 -18.54
N GLU A 166 0.09 -9.32 -19.40
CA GLU A 166 1.24 -8.47 -19.79
C GLU A 166 2.02 -7.91 -18.57
N PRO A 167 2.51 -8.76 -17.65
CA PRO A 167 2.89 -8.34 -16.29
C PRO A 167 4.06 -7.34 -16.23
N MET A 168 4.88 -7.28 -17.27
CA MET A 168 6.02 -6.36 -17.35
C MET A 168 5.66 -5.00 -17.97
N ARG A 169 4.46 -4.86 -18.53
CA ARG A 169 3.97 -3.59 -19.08
C ARG A 169 3.45 -2.73 -17.94
N PHE A 170 3.98 -1.51 -17.84
CA PHE A 170 3.45 -0.47 -16.98
C PHE A 170 2.13 0.06 -17.55
N ASP A 171 1.02 -0.30 -16.91
CA ASP A 171 -0.33 0.07 -17.31
C ASP A 171 -1.15 0.55 -16.09
N PRO A 172 -1.21 1.87 -15.84
CA PRO A 172 -2.03 2.44 -14.76
C PRO A 172 -3.51 2.03 -14.85
N GLU A 173 -4.03 1.80 -16.05
CA GLU A 173 -5.44 1.50 -16.28
C GLU A 173 -5.87 0.16 -15.65
N ARG A 174 -4.93 -0.69 -15.23
CA ARG A 174 -5.21 -1.88 -14.40
C ARG A 174 -5.96 -1.55 -13.12
N PHE A 175 -5.68 -0.38 -12.54
CA PHE A 175 -6.25 0.09 -11.29
C PHE A 175 -7.39 1.10 -11.50
N SER A 176 -7.92 1.21 -12.72
CA SER A 176 -9.08 2.05 -12.99
C SER A 176 -10.33 1.50 -12.27
N ASP A 177 -11.34 2.35 -12.05
CA ASP A 177 -12.61 1.95 -11.46
C ASP A 177 -13.28 0.81 -12.27
N GLU A 178 -13.06 0.77 -13.58
CA GLU A 178 -13.57 -0.27 -14.48
C GLU A 178 -12.82 -1.58 -14.36
N ASN A 179 -11.52 -1.57 -14.07
CA ASN A 179 -10.68 -2.78 -14.09
C ASN A 179 -10.35 -3.33 -12.70
N CYS A 180 -10.55 -2.55 -11.63
CA CYS A 180 -10.18 -2.93 -10.26
C CYS A 180 -10.80 -4.25 -9.79
N HIS A 181 -12.01 -4.58 -10.26
CA HIS A 181 -12.71 -5.83 -9.95
C HIS A 181 -12.10 -7.08 -10.61
N LEU A 182 -11.25 -6.91 -11.61
CA LEU A 182 -10.52 -7.99 -12.27
C LEU A 182 -9.21 -8.34 -11.54
N LEU A 183 -8.76 -7.47 -10.63
CA LEU A 183 -7.51 -7.66 -9.90
C LEU A 183 -7.69 -8.71 -8.80
N ASN A 184 -6.74 -9.63 -8.73
CA ASN A 184 -6.64 -10.53 -7.60
C ASN A 184 -6.03 -9.78 -6.40
N GLN A 185 -6.88 -9.41 -5.44
CA GLN A 185 -6.48 -8.66 -4.25
C GLN A 185 -5.46 -9.41 -3.38
N ASP A 186 -5.51 -10.75 -3.37
CA ASP A 186 -4.52 -11.56 -2.66
C ASP A 186 -3.18 -11.62 -3.38
N ALA A 187 -3.12 -11.25 -4.67
CA ALA A 187 -1.88 -11.16 -5.43
C ALA A 187 -1.25 -9.75 -5.36
N TYR A 188 -2.06 -8.70 -5.18
CA TYR A 188 -1.57 -7.33 -5.03
C TYR A 188 -1.34 -6.96 -3.56
N MET A 189 -0.08 -7.05 -3.13
CA MET A 189 0.32 -6.87 -1.72
C MET A 189 1.52 -5.92 -1.52
N PRO A 190 1.52 -4.70 -2.09
CA PRO A 190 2.68 -3.79 -2.02
C PRO A 190 3.04 -3.37 -0.58
N PHE A 191 2.06 -3.40 0.33
CA PHE A 191 2.22 -3.07 1.75
C PHE A 191 2.07 -4.30 2.66
N GLY A 192 2.11 -5.51 2.08
CA GLY A 192 1.92 -6.77 2.78
C GLY A 192 0.47 -7.05 3.19
N LEU A 193 0.25 -8.24 3.76
CA LEU A 193 -1.07 -8.74 4.17
C LEU A 193 -1.09 -9.17 5.64
N GLY A 194 -2.28 -9.04 6.27
CA GLY A 194 -2.58 -9.47 7.63
C GLY A 194 -2.15 -8.47 8.72
N PRO A 195 -2.09 -8.89 9.99
CA PRO A 195 -1.92 -7.99 11.15
C PRO A 195 -0.53 -7.33 11.27
N ARG A 196 0.38 -7.64 10.34
CA ARG A 196 1.74 -7.09 10.26
C ARG A 196 1.98 -6.41 8.91
N ASN A 197 0.90 -5.95 8.28
CA ASN A 197 0.94 -5.08 7.10
C ASN A 197 1.54 -3.71 7.45
N CYS A 198 1.83 -2.90 6.43
CA CYS A 198 2.48 -1.62 6.62
C CYS A 198 1.55 -0.62 7.34
N VAL A 199 1.92 -0.27 8.58
CA VAL A 199 1.28 0.80 9.35
C VAL A 199 1.40 2.18 8.69
N GLY A 200 2.42 2.38 7.84
CA GLY A 200 2.69 3.62 7.13
C GLY A 200 2.03 3.75 5.76
N SER A 201 1.20 2.79 5.32
CA SER A 201 0.65 2.77 3.95
C SER A 201 -0.07 4.07 3.57
N ARG A 202 -0.96 4.58 4.44
CA ARG A 202 -1.67 5.85 4.22
C ARG A 202 -0.73 7.05 4.11
N LEU A 203 0.31 7.10 4.95
CA LEU A 203 1.30 8.17 4.93
C LEU A 203 2.15 8.10 3.65
N ALA A 204 2.60 6.91 3.25
CA ALA A 204 3.40 6.71 2.05
C ALA A 204 2.64 7.14 0.79
N LEU A 205 1.37 6.76 0.66
CA LEU A 205 0.52 7.16 -0.47
C LEU A 205 0.22 8.66 -0.45
N MET A 206 0.02 9.27 0.72
CA MET A 206 -0.10 10.73 0.82
C MET A 206 1.20 11.40 0.35
N GLN A 207 2.36 10.96 0.83
CA GLN A 207 3.66 11.51 0.45
C GLN A 207 3.97 11.33 -1.03
N ALA A 208 3.46 10.25 -1.65
CA ALA A 208 3.61 10.01 -3.09
C ALA A 208 2.94 11.10 -3.95
N LYS A 209 1.89 11.74 -3.42
CA LYS A 209 1.00 12.63 -4.16
C LYS A 209 1.17 14.11 -3.84
N CYS A 210 1.92 14.43 -2.78
CA CYS A 210 2.26 15.80 -2.37
C CYS A 210 3.47 16.33 -3.16
#